data_AF-A0A5S3N9L0-F1
#
_entry.id   AF-A0A5S3N9L0-F1
#
_cell.length_a   1.000
_cell.length_b   1.000
_cell.length_c   1.000
_cell.angle_alpha   90.00
_cell.angle_beta   90.00
_cell.angle_gamma   90.00
#
_symmetry.space_group_name_H-M   'P 1'
#
loop_
_entity.id
_entity.type
_entity.pdbx_description
1 polymer ?
#
loop_
_entity_poly.entity_id
_entity_poly.type
_entity_poly.pdbx_seq_one_letter_code
_entity_poly.pdbx_strand_id
1 'polypeptide(L)'
;MKIDNYIYVWFIAQEKNYGKLDGLIEINKILINYSNKKNLPILLETSNIEVLNLYKRAGFRIYKTKKSNGEILYFFTNKLITE
;
A
#
# COMPACT_ATOMS: atom_id res chain seq x y z
N MET A 1 13.88 0.10 12.90
CA MET A 1 13.95 0.51 11.48
C MET A 1 13.45 1.94 11.35
N LYS A 2 14.30 2.84 10.88
CA LYS A 2 13.96 4.24 10.62
C LYS A 2 13.96 4.43 9.10
N ILE A 3 12.80 4.67 8.51
CA ILE A 3 12.70 5.04 7.09
C ILE A 3 12.68 6.56 7.07
N ASP A 4 13.79 7.18 6.67
CA ASP A 4 13.91 8.64 6.70
C ASP A 4 13.09 9.31 5.60
N ASN A 5 12.87 8.65 4.45
CA ASN A 5 12.07 9.18 3.35
C ASN A 5 11.20 8.10 2.71
N TYR A 6 9.92 8.41 2.51
CA TYR A 6 8.95 7.49 1.93
C TYR A 6 7.78 8.24 1.30
N ILE A 7 7.02 7.54 0.46
CA ILE A 7 5.71 7.98 -0.02
C ILE A 7 4.67 7.31 0.87
N TYR A 8 3.90 8.07 1.64
CA TYR A 8 2.80 7.52 2.42
C TYR A 8 1.49 7.59 1.62
N VAL A 9 0.81 6.46 1.50
CA VAL A 9 -0.51 6.37 0.89
C VAL A 9 -1.49 5.99 2.00
N TRP A 10 -2.28 6.97 2.44
CA TRP A 10 -3.24 6.74 3.51
C TRP A 10 -4.41 5.86 3.06
N PHE A 11 -5.01 6.17 1.91
CA PHE A 11 -6.01 5.32 1.27
C PHE A 11 -6.05 5.55 -0.23
N ILE A 12 -6.44 4.52 -0.97
CA ILE A 12 -6.89 4.62 -2.36
C ILE A 12 -8.32 4.12 -2.38
N ALA A 13 -9.24 4.95 -2.87
CA ALA A 13 -10.65 4.63 -2.92
C ALA A 13 -11.19 4.91 -4.32
N GLN A 14 -12.28 4.22 -4.66
CA GLN A 14 -13.10 4.50 -5.83
C GLN A 14 -14.57 4.55 -5.42
N GLU A 15 -15.41 5.15 -6.25
CA GLU A 15 -16.84 5.17 -6.02
C GLU A 15 -17.42 3.74 -5.99
N LYS A 16 -18.32 3.48 -5.03
CA LYS A 16 -18.88 2.15 -4.76
C LYS A 16 -19.51 1.49 -5.99
N ASN A 17 -20.11 2.28 -6.88
CA ASN A 17 -20.87 1.80 -8.03
C ASN A 17 -20.14 2.01 -9.37
N TYR A 18 -18.84 2.34 -9.34
CA TYR A 18 -18.09 2.59 -10.56
C TYR A 18 -17.94 1.33 -11.46
N GLY A 19 -17.96 0.14 -10.86
CA GLY A 19 -18.08 -1.14 -11.59
C GLY A 19 -16.83 -1.60 -12.36
N LYS A 20 -15.71 -0.87 -12.26
CA LYS A 20 -14.40 -1.24 -12.84
C LYS A 20 -13.27 -1.02 -11.82
N LEU A 21 -12.05 -1.40 -12.19
CA LEU A 21 -10.83 -1.22 -11.40
C LEU A 21 -9.79 -0.34 -12.10
N ASP A 22 -10.11 0.23 -13.27
CA ASP A 22 -9.15 0.93 -14.12
C ASP A 22 -8.50 2.15 -13.43
N GLY A 23 -9.29 2.98 -12.73
CA GLY A 23 -8.76 4.11 -11.95
C GLY A 23 -7.83 3.67 -10.82
N LEU A 24 -8.18 2.58 -10.11
CA LEU A 24 -7.30 2.01 -9.07
C LEU A 24 -5.99 1.46 -9.68
N ILE A 25 -6.08 0.82 -10.85
CA ILE A 25 -4.90 0.32 -11.57
C ILE A 25 -4.03 1.48 -12.05
N GLU A 26 -4.63 2.55 -12.56
CA GLU A 26 -3.92 3.74 -13.03
C GLU A 26 -3.18 4.44 -11.90
N ILE A 27 -3.87 4.69 -10.77
CA ILE A 27 -3.24 5.27 -9.57
C ILE A 27 -2.08 4.38 -9.10
N ASN A 28 -2.27 3.06 -9.06
CA ASN A 28 -1.19 2.16 -8.68
C ASN A 28 0.03 2.26 -9.62
N LYS A 29 -0.18 2.34 -10.93
CA LYS A 29 0.90 2.55 -11.91
C LYS A 29 1.62 3.88 -11.68
N ILE A 30 0.88 4.96 -11.45
CA ILE A 30 1.46 6.29 -11.18
C ILE A 30 2.32 6.25 -9.92
N LEU A 31 1.81 5.66 -8.84
CA LEU A 31 2.53 5.55 -7.57
C LEU A 31 3.80 4.71 -7.70
N ILE A 32 3.73 3.55 -8.34
CA ILE A 32 4.91 2.69 -8.58
C ILE A 32 5.94 3.41 -9.44
N ASN A 33 5.52 4.08 -10.51
CA ASN A 33 6.41 4.86 -11.35
C ASN A 33 7.08 6.00 -10.57
N TYR A 34 6.33 6.70 -9.72
CA TYR A 34 6.87 7.77 -8.89
C TYR A 34 7.86 7.25 -7.84
N SER A 35 7.53 6.14 -7.18
CA SER A 35 8.40 5.42 -6.25
C SER A 35 9.72 4.99 -6.89
N ASN A 36 9.66 4.50 -8.13
CA ASN A 36 10.86 4.13 -8.89
C ASN A 36 11.69 5.36 -9.26
N LYS A 37 11.06 6.42 -9.81
CA LYS A 37 11.75 7.67 -10.19
C LYS A 37 12.44 8.36 -9.01
N LYS A 38 11.82 8.34 -7.83
CA LYS A 38 12.35 8.99 -6.62
C LYS A 38 13.22 8.07 -5.77
N ASN A 39 13.29 6.79 -6.13
CA ASN A 39 13.87 5.74 -5.31
C ASN A 39 13.35 5.71 -3.86
N LEU A 40 12.06 5.98 -3.66
CA LEU A 40 11.42 5.97 -2.34
C LEU A 40 10.47 4.77 -2.21
N PRO A 41 10.42 4.08 -1.04
CA PRO A 41 9.40 3.08 -0.80
C PRO A 41 8.03 3.74 -0.64
N ILE A 42 6.99 3.03 -1.05
CA ILE A 42 5.60 3.36 -0.76
C ILE A 42 5.18 2.61 0.48
N LEU A 43 4.64 3.31 1.47
CA LEU A 43 4.08 2.73 2.68
C LEU A 43 2.57 2.93 2.69
N LEU A 44 1.83 1.88 3.04
CA LEU A 44 0.39 1.94 3.28
C LEU A 44 0.01 0.99 4.41
N GLU A 45 -1.12 1.28 5.06
CA GLU A 45 -1.65 0.45 6.13
C GLU A 45 -3.15 0.20 5.96
N THR A 46 -3.63 -0.91 6.52
CA THR A 46 -5.06 -1.23 6.54
C THR A 46 -5.37 -2.15 7.71
N SER A 47 -6.55 -1.98 8.33
CA SER A 47 -7.18 -3.00 9.18
C SER A 47 -8.19 -3.85 8.42
N ASN A 48 -8.58 -3.44 7.20
CA ASN A 48 -9.53 -4.18 6.37
C ASN A 48 -8.84 -5.39 5.71
N ILE A 49 -9.31 -6.59 6.06
CA ILE A 49 -8.79 -7.87 5.56
C ILE A 49 -9.12 -8.11 4.08
N GLU A 50 -10.22 -7.55 3.58
CA GLU A 50 -10.73 -7.75 2.22
C GLU A 50 -9.77 -7.18 1.17
N VAL A 51 -9.05 -6.11 1.52
CA VAL A 51 -8.11 -5.43 0.60
C VAL A 51 -6.70 -6.02 0.61
N LEU A 52 -6.37 -6.94 1.53
CA LEU A 52 -5.01 -7.49 1.64
C LEU A 52 -4.57 -8.21 0.35
N ASN A 53 -5.47 -9.01 -0.23
CA ASN A 53 -5.19 -9.74 -1.47
C ASN A 53 -5.09 -8.80 -2.68
N LEU A 54 -5.80 -7.67 -2.66
CA LEU A 54 -5.65 -6.64 -3.67
C LEU A 54 -4.25 -6.02 -3.62
N TYR A 55 -3.80 -5.60 -2.44
CA TYR A 55 -2.46 -5.01 -2.27
C TYR A 55 -1.34 -5.99 -2.61
N LYS A 56 -1.44 -7.27 -2.22
CA LYS A 56 -0.48 -8.30 -2.61
C LYS A 56 -0.37 -8.45 -4.13
N ARG A 57 -1.50 -8.49 -4.84
CA ARG A 57 -1.54 -8.56 -6.31
C ARG A 57 -1.01 -7.29 -6.97
N ALA A 58 -1.15 -6.15 -6.31
CA ALA A 58 -0.61 -4.87 -6.77
C ALA A 58 0.91 -4.72 -6.56
N GLY A 59 1.59 -5.73 -5.99
CA GLY A 59 3.04 -5.75 -5.80
C GLY A 59 3.50 -5.34 -4.40
N PHE A 60 2.57 -5.09 -3.48
CA PHE A 60 2.91 -4.77 -2.09
C PHE A 60 3.11 -6.03 -1.26
N ARG A 61 3.94 -5.91 -0.21
CA ARG A 61 4.24 -6.97 0.75
C ARG A 61 4.07 -6.43 2.16
N ILE A 62 3.55 -7.26 3.05
CA ILE A 62 3.44 -6.92 4.47
C ILE A 62 4.84 -6.96 5.07
N TYR A 63 5.29 -5.87 5.69
CA TYR A 63 6.57 -5.82 6.42
C TYR A 63 6.38 -5.76 7.94
N LYS A 64 5.18 -5.39 8.40
CA LYS A 64 4.85 -5.33 9.82
C LYS A 64 3.37 -5.54 10.05
N THR A 65 3.03 -6.15 11.18
CA THR A 65 1.66 -6.20 11.70
C THR A 65 1.65 -5.67 13.13
N LYS A 66 0.58 -4.98 13.53
CA LYS A 66 0.41 -4.49 14.91
C LYS A 66 -1.02 -4.77 15.37
N LYS A 67 -1.17 -5.38 16.54
CA LYS A 67 -2.48 -5.42 17.23
C LYS A 67 -2.73 -4.06 17.91
N SER A 68 -3.89 -3.47 17.66
CA SER A 68 -4.30 -2.20 18.26
C SER A 68 -5.81 -2.25 18.48
N ASN A 69 -6.27 -2.03 19.72
CA ASN A 69 -7.71 -1.95 20.06
C ASN A 69 -8.56 -3.13 19.55
N GLY A 70 -8.02 -4.36 19.56
CA GLY A 70 -8.73 -5.56 19.09
C GLY A 70 -8.64 -5.82 17.59
N GLU A 71 -8.10 -4.88 16.80
CA GLU A 71 -7.88 -5.04 15.36
C GLU A 71 -6.42 -5.33 15.03
N ILE A 72 -6.18 -5.92 13.85
CA ILE A 72 -4.84 -6.12 13.29
C ILE A 72 -4.62 -5.06 12.20
N LEU A 73 -3.65 -4.19 12.43
CA LEU A 73 -3.12 -3.29 11.40
C LEU A 73 -2.02 -4.00 10.62
N TYR A 74 -2.16 -4.02 9.29
CA TYR A 74 -1.19 -4.55 8.36
C TYR A 74 -0.47 -3.39 7.66
N PHE A 75 0.86 -3.36 7.76
CA PHE A 75 1.70 -2.35 7.11
C PHE A 75 2.39 -2.97 5.89
N PHE A 76 2.27 -2.30 4.77
CA PHE A 76 2.70 -2.76 3.45
C PHE A 76 3.79 -1.87 2.86
N THR A 77 4.63 -2.46 2.02
CA THR A 77 5.66 -1.79 1.22
C THR A 77 5.72 -2.38 -0.19
N ASN A 78 6.04 -1.56 -1.20
CA ASN A 78 6.31 -2.05 -2.57
C ASN A 78 7.77 -2.46 -2.80
N LYS A 79 8.68 -2.09 -1.89
CA LYS A 79 10.12 -2.41 -1.99
C LYS A 79 10.55 -3.27 -0.81
N LEU A 80 11.52 -4.15 -1.04
CA LEU A 80 12.24 -4.82 0.04
C LEU A 80 12.89 -3.74 0.88
N ILE A 81 12.55 -3.73 2.17
CA ILE A 81 13.24 -2.90 3.14
C ILE A 81 14.27 -3.84 3.74
N THR A 82 15.50 -3.79 3.21
CA THR A 82 16.63 -4.57 3.72
C THR A 82 17.14 -3.97 5.03
N GLU A 83 17.58 -4.84 5.93
CA GLU A 83 18.13 -4.51 7.26
C GLU A 83 19.35 -3.59 7.20
#